data_AF-A0A2S8PN44-F1
#
_entry.id   AF-A0A2S8PN44-F1
#
_cell.length_a   1.000
_cell.length_b   1.000
_cell.length_c   1.000
_cell.angle_alpha   90.00
_cell.angle_beta   90.00
_cell.angle_gamma   90.00
#
_symmetry.space_group_name_H-M   'P 1'
#
loop_
_entity.id
_entity.type
_entity.pdbx_description
1 polymer ?
#
loop_
_entity_poly.entity_id
_entity_poly.type
_entity_poly.pdbx_seq_one_letter_code
_entity_poly.pdbx_strand_id
1 'polypeptide(L)'
;MENTNTLCKYAVLRYVPDDIREEFINIGVVLHSPQEKFIDCIITNNFSRVSTFDDEIDIPFLKIVLSGVKDDFSKSSMVSGPSFEELADVNYLERSTSIYVNQLQFSKVHLIRSNDFEADLLNLFKTYVHFEVQKKARLTEQEVKSIMNRVIRNKTNFEGGFERNFKVDIGPEQIELDYAYETNTNRMKIVKTFSFDYTQRGSKQAPQVAKEWAYNFNRLKFKSNLENKFKTNDVDLLTLIYVKDLTKNIKLALEILKEEAKTFEVHNEYQIEDFADQMVQEMKNGDT
;
A
#
# COMPACT_ATOMS: atom_id res chain seq x y z
N MET A 1 31.61 -1.06 -23.35
CA MET A 1 30.92 0.23 -23.13
C MET A 1 31.44 0.75 -21.82
N GLU A 2 32.20 1.86 -21.85
CA GLU A 2 32.79 2.44 -20.66
C GLU A 2 31.68 2.84 -19.68
N ASN A 3 31.79 2.42 -18.42
CA ASN A 3 30.97 2.94 -17.32
C ASN A 3 31.42 4.38 -17.05
N THR A 4 30.94 5.34 -17.86
CA THR A 4 31.19 6.76 -17.65
C THR A 4 30.27 7.26 -16.54
N ASN A 5 30.84 7.39 -15.35
CA ASN A 5 30.16 7.86 -14.17
C ASN A 5 30.11 9.40 -14.16
N THR A 6 29.07 9.95 -14.79
CA THR A 6 28.93 11.39 -15.05
C THR A 6 28.43 12.14 -13.82
N LEU A 7 29.10 13.25 -13.48
CA LEU A 7 28.68 14.09 -12.36
C LEU A 7 27.48 14.94 -12.77
N CYS A 8 26.36 14.74 -12.08
CA CYS A 8 25.11 15.44 -12.30
C CYS A 8 24.71 16.24 -11.05
N LYS A 9 23.82 17.19 -11.27
CA LYS A 9 23.20 18.02 -10.25
C LYS A 9 21.70 17.75 -10.23
N TYR A 10 21.09 17.70 -9.05
CA TYR A 10 19.64 17.60 -8.92
C TYR A 10 19.10 18.54 -7.84
N ALA A 11 17.83 18.92 -7.99
CA ALA A 11 17.09 19.67 -6.98
C ALA A 11 15.65 19.13 -6.90
N VAL A 12 15.06 19.22 -5.72
CA VAL A 12 13.69 18.77 -5.46
C VAL A 12 12.76 19.97 -5.54
N LEU A 13 11.76 19.92 -6.42
CA LEU A 13 10.70 20.93 -6.51
C LEU A 13 9.70 20.72 -5.37
N ARG A 14 9.39 21.82 -4.67
CA ARG A 14 8.53 21.88 -3.49
C ARG A 14 7.38 22.85 -3.72
N TYR A 15 6.23 22.47 -3.20
CA TYR A 15 5.11 23.37 -3.00
C TYR A 15 5.12 23.85 -1.55
N VAL A 16 5.06 25.18 -1.36
CA VAL A 16 5.13 25.88 -0.07
C VAL A 16 3.90 26.80 0.02
N PRO A 17 2.82 26.40 0.73
CA PRO A 17 1.60 27.21 0.79
C PRO A 17 1.84 28.55 1.50
N ASP A 18 2.67 28.54 2.55
CA ASP A 18 2.98 29.68 3.39
C ASP A 18 4.46 29.61 3.83
N ASP A 19 5.24 30.61 3.42
CA ASP A 19 6.67 30.70 3.71
C ASP A 19 6.96 30.87 5.21
N ILE A 20 6.02 31.41 5.99
CA ILE A 20 6.18 31.64 7.44
C ILE A 20 6.07 30.31 8.20
N ARG A 21 5.20 29.40 7.71
CA ARG A 21 4.99 28.09 8.36
C ARG A 21 6.15 27.14 8.13
N GLU A 22 6.99 27.42 7.13
CA GLU A 22 8.11 26.56 6.70
C GLU A 22 7.68 25.11 6.38
N GLU A 23 6.40 24.90 6.12
CA GLU A 23 5.84 23.61 5.73
C GLU A 23 5.84 23.48 4.21
N PHE A 24 6.25 22.33 3.70
CA PHE A 24 6.28 22.09 2.26
C PHE A 24 6.03 20.63 1.93
N ILE A 25 5.60 20.40 0.69
CA ILE A 25 5.52 19.07 0.10
C ILE A 25 6.38 19.00 -1.16
N ASN A 26 7.14 17.91 -1.29
CA ASN A 26 7.89 17.65 -2.51
C ASN A 26 6.92 17.22 -3.61
N ILE A 27 6.99 17.87 -4.75
CA ILE A 27 6.09 17.65 -5.89
C ILE A 27 6.82 17.35 -7.19
N GLY A 28 8.14 17.54 -7.27
CA GLY A 28 8.92 17.18 -8.44
C GLY A 28 10.41 17.05 -8.17
N VAL A 29 11.16 16.62 -9.18
CA VAL A 29 12.62 16.58 -9.17
C VAL A 29 13.12 16.98 -10.54
N VAL A 30 14.19 17.78 -10.57
CA VAL A 30 14.97 18.10 -11.77
C VAL A 30 16.36 17.50 -11.66
N LEU A 31 16.88 16.97 -12.78
CA LEU A 31 18.25 16.48 -12.91
C LEU A 31 18.91 17.17 -14.10
N HIS A 32 20.13 17.67 -13.90
CA HIS A 32 20.94 18.35 -14.91
C HIS A 32 22.36 17.75 -14.96
N SER A 33 22.85 17.48 -16.17
CA SER A 33 24.23 17.12 -16.46
C SER A 33 24.84 18.16 -17.39
N PRO A 34 25.75 19.02 -16.91
CA PRO A 34 26.43 20.00 -17.75
C PRO A 34 27.28 19.34 -18.86
N GLN A 35 27.90 18.21 -18.54
CA GLN A 35 28.81 17.50 -19.46
C GLN A 35 28.06 16.93 -20.66
N GLU A 36 26.91 16.28 -20.42
CA GLU A 36 26.08 15.67 -21.46
C GLU A 36 24.99 16.61 -21.98
N LYS A 37 24.95 17.86 -21.49
CA LYS A 37 23.90 18.85 -21.77
C LYS A 37 22.49 18.25 -21.60
N PHE A 38 22.34 17.41 -20.58
CA PHE A 38 21.08 16.76 -20.27
C PHE A 38 20.35 17.56 -19.20
N ILE A 39 19.06 17.82 -19.40
CA ILE A 39 18.17 18.25 -18.34
C ILE A 39 16.81 17.58 -18.52
N ASP A 40 16.21 17.16 -17.41
CA ASP A 40 14.81 16.76 -17.41
C ASP A 40 14.20 16.92 -16.01
N CYS A 41 12.88 17.02 -15.96
CA CYS A 41 12.09 17.26 -14.76
C CYS A 41 10.87 16.34 -14.72
N ILE A 42 10.72 15.63 -13.60
CA ILE A 42 9.52 14.83 -13.31
C ILE A 42 8.73 15.52 -12.21
N ILE A 43 7.45 15.79 -12.50
CA ILE A 43 6.49 16.41 -11.58
C ILE A 43 5.39 15.38 -11.25
N THR A 44 4.85 15.46 -10.04
CA THR A 44 3.76 14.60 -9.57
C THR A 44 2.49 14.81 -10.39
N ASN A 45 1.85 13.70 -10.74
CA ASN A 45 0.48 13.71 -11.26
C ASN A 45 -0.57 13.57 -10.14
N ASN A 46 -0.14 13.26 -8.91
CA ASN A 46 -1.02 13.12 -7.77
C ASN A 46 -1.20 14.45 -7.03
N PHE A 47 -2.12 15.26 -7.55
CA PHE A 47 -2.49 16.56 -6.97
C PHE A 47 -3.38 16.45 -5.74
N SER A 48 -3.95 15.28 -5.44
CA SER A 48 -4.76 15.09 -4.23
C SER A 48 -3.96 15.33 -2.95
N ARG A 49 -2.65 15.04 -2.97
CA ARG A 49 -1.74 15.33 -1.86
C ARG A 49 -1.55 16.83 -1.64
N VAL A 50 -1.56 17.61 -2.72
CA VAL A 50 -1.44 19.06 -2.65
C VAL A 50 -2.71 19.66 -2.09
N SER A 51 -3.88 19.27 -2.63
CA SER A 51 -5.17 19.77 -2.15
C SER A 51 -5.55 19.30 -0.73
N THR A 52 -4.91 18.24 -0.22
CA THR A 52 -5.06 17.81 1.17
C THR A 52 -4.15 18.59 2.11
N PHE A 53 -3.01 19.06 1.60
CA PHE A 53 -2.01 19.80 2.36
C PHE A 53 -2.35 21.30 2.45
N ASP A 54 -2.95 21.83 1.40
CA ASP A 54 -3.47 23.19 1.31
C ASP A 54 -4.90 23.10 0.74
N ASP A 55 -5.89 23.43 1.56
CA ASP A 55 -7.30 23.35 1.21
C ASP A 55 -7.79 24.54 0.36
N GLU A 56 -7.00 25.60 0.24
CA GLU A 56 -7.33 26.81 -0.54
C GLU A 56 -6.71 26.80 -1.96
N ILE A 57 -5.87 25.83 -2.29
CA ILE A 57 -5.11 25.79 -3.56
C ILE A 57 -5.99 25.56 -4.80
N ASP A 58 -5.81 26.41 -5.81
CA ASP A 58 -6.35 26.22 -7.16
C ASP A 58 -5.50 25.20 -7.95
N ILE A 59 -5.94 23.94 -7.93
CA ILE A 59 -5.25 22.84 -8.64
C ILE A 59 -5.16 23.06 -10.16
N PRO A 60 -6.22 23.48 -10.89
CA PRO A 60 -6.10 23.86 -12.30
C PRO A 60 -4.99 24.90 -12.57
N PHE A 61 -4.93 25.96 -11.79
CA PHE A 61 -3.89 27.00 -11.95
C PHE A 61 -2.50 26.43 -11.65
N LEU A 62 -2.34 25.69 -10.54
CA LEU A 62 -1.08 25.06 -10.18
C LEU A 62 -0.55 24.15 -11.31
N LYS A 63 -1.41 23.39 -11.98
CA LYS A 63 -1.01 22.56 -13.12
C LYS A 63 -0.44 23.37 -14.28
N ILE A 64 -1.02 24.53 -14.59
CA ILE A 64 -0.53 25.43 -15.64
C ILE A 64 0.85 25.96 -15.27
N VAL A 65 1.03 26.41 -14.03
CA VAL A 65 2.33 26.88 -13.54
C VAL A 65 3.37 25.75 -13.64
N LEU A 66 3.03 24.55 -13.19
CA LEU A 66 3.93 23.40 -13.23
C LEU A 66 4.26 22.92 -14.65
N SER A 67 3.36 23.11 -15.63
CA SER A 67 3.74 22.87 -17.02
C SER A 67 4.83 23.84 -17.49
N GLY A 68 4.76 25.12 -17.11
CA GLY A 68 5.82 26.08 -17.39
C GLY A 68 7.14 25.68 -16.74
N VAL A 69 7.11 25.29 -15.46
CA VAL A 69 8.31 24.77 -14.77
C VAL A 69 8.89 23.56 -15.49
N LYS A 70 8.03 22.64 -15.97
CA LYS A 70 8.51 21.48 -16.72
C LYS A 70 9.20 21.89 -18.01
N ASP A 71 8.63 22.86 -18.72
CA ASP A 71 9.20 23.38 -19.97
C ASP A 71 10.58 24.03 -19.72
N ASP A 72 10.72 24.83 -18.64
CA ASP A 72 11.98 25.48 -18.21
C ASP A 72 13.13 24.49 -17.92
N PHE A 73 12.78 23.25 -17.59
CA PHE A 73 13.71 22.19 -17.21
C PHE A 73 13.62 20.95 -18.12
N SER A 74 13.13 21.12 -19.34
CA SER A 74 13.08 20.07 -20.36
C SER A 74 14.10 20.34 -21.47
N LYS A 75 14.45 19.33 -22.25
CA LYS A 75 15.31 19.53 -23.44
C LYS A 75 14.68 20.57 -24.36
N SER A 76 15.51 21.49 -24.87
CA SER A 76 15.11 22.56 -25.79
C SER A 76 14.17 22.05 -26.88
N SER A 77 12.95 22.59 -26.89
CA SER A 77 12.12 22.61 -28.08
C SER A 77 12.43 23.90 -28.85
N MET A 78 12.03 24.01 -30.13
CA MET A 78 12.21 25.25 -30.92
C MET A 78 11.60 26.52 -30.28
N VAL A 79 10.80 26.39 -29.22
CA VAL A 79 10.00 27.48 -28.63
C VAL A 79 10.16 27.58 -27.09
N SER A 80 10.71 26.57 -26.41
CA SER A 80 10.84 26.56 -24.94
C SER A 80 12.04 25.76 -24.44
N GLY A 81 12.45 26.03 -23.20
CA GLY A 81 13.55 25.36 -22.51
C GLY A 81 14.93 26.00 -22.74
N PRO A 82 15.96 25.55 -22.01
CA PRO A 82 17.31 26.11 -22.09
C PRO A 82 18.01 25.78 -23.39
N SER A 83 18.79 26.74 -23.88
CA SER A 83 19.72 26.56 -25.00
C SER A 83 20.83 25.56 -24.69
N PHE A 84 21.49 25.06 -25.75
CA PHE A 84 22.64 24.16 -25.58
C PHE A 84 23.83 24.82 -24.87
N GLU A 85 23.97 26.14 -24.99
CA GLU A 85 24.98 26.94 -24.29
C GLU A 85 24.66 27.01 -22.79
N GLU A 86 23.40 27.26 -22.43
CA GLU A 86 22.96 27.25 -21.03
C GLU A 86 23.11 25.88 -20.39
N LEU A 87 22.76 24.81 -21.11
CA LEU A 87 22.90 23.44 -20.60
C LEU A 87 24.36 23.03 -20.37
N ALA A 88 25.32 23.66 -21.06
CA ALA A 88 26.74 23.41 -20.85
C ALA A 88 27.29 24.12 -19.60
N ASP A 89 26.56 25.09 -19.04
CA ASP A 89 27.00 25.83 -17.86
C ASP A 89 26.80 24.99 -16.59
N VAL A 90 27.91 24.79 -15.87
CA VAL A 90 27.93 24.05 -14.61
C VAL A 90 27.00 24.66 -13.57
N ASN A 91 26.80 25.97 -13.56
CA ASN A 91 25.98 26.68 -12.57
C ASN A 91 24.55 26.98 -13.06
N TYR A 92 24.15 26.41 -14.21
CA TYR A 92 22.81 26.62 -14.75
C TYR A 92 21.72 26.25 -13.75
N LEU A 93 21.78 25.03 -13.19
CA LEU A 93 20.75 24.54 -12.29
C LEU A 93 20.60 25.42 -11.04
N GLU A 94 21.69 25.86 -10.42
CA GLU A 94 21.66 26.77 -9.28
C GLU A 94 20.96 28.09 -9.61
N ARG A 95 21.30 28.71 -10.75
CA ARG A 95 20.69 29.99 -11.13
C ARG A 95 19.21 29.82 -11.48
N SER A 96 18.87 28.82 -12.29
CA SER A 96 17.50 28.60 -12.74
C SER A 96 16.58 28.17 -11.60
N THR A 97 17.08 27.42 -10.61
CA THR A 97 16.26 27.05 -9.44
C THR A 97 16.10 28.20 -8.43
N SER A 98 17.05 29.14 -8.38
CA SER A 98 17.02 30.27 -7.41
C SER A 98 15.91 31.30 -7.65
N ILE A 99 15.29 31.32 -8.84
CA ILE A 99 14.20 32.25 -9.17
C ILE A 99 12.87 31.85 -8.51
N TYR A 100 12.73 30.60 -8.08
CA TYR A 100 11.53 30.06 -7.45
C TYR A 100 11.59 30.29 -5.94
N VAL A 101 11.04 31.43 -5.52
CA VAL A 101 11.12 31.93 -4.13
C VAL A 101 9.76 32.09 -3.44
N ASN A 102 8.66 31.76 -4.13
CA ASN A 102 7.29 31.92 -3.62
C ASN A 102 6.69 30.54 -3.31
N GLN A 103 5.44 30.28 -3.70
CA GLN A 103 4.76 29.01 -3.46
C GLN A 103 5.39 27.79 -4.13
N LEU A 104 6.24 28.02 -5.14
CA LEU A 104 7.11 27.01 -5.70
C LEU A 104 8.54 27.36 -5.32
N GLN A 105 9.24 26.38 -4.77
CA GLN A 105 10.63 26.50 -4.36
C GLN A 105 11.39 25.24 -4.71
N PHE A 106 12.70 25.37 -4.91
CA PHE A 106 13.58 24.22 -5.03
C PHE A 106 14.37 24.00 -3.74
N SER A 107 14.70 22.75 -3.45
CA SER A 107 15.73 22.43 -2.47
C SER A 107 17.08 23.01 -2.88
N LYS A 108 18.04 23.01 -1.95
CA LYS A 108 19.45 23.17 -2.32
C LYS A 108 19.81 22.18 -3.44
N VAL A 109 20.71 22.58 -4.32
CA VAL A 109 21.24 21.70 -5.36
C VAL A 109 22.15 20.66 -4.72
N HIS A 110 21.97 19.42 -5.14
CA HIS A 110 22.70 18.25 -4.68
C HIS A 110 23.49 17.63 -5.82
N LEU A 111 24.61 16.97 -5.49
CA LEU A 111 25.43 16.25 -6.45
C LEU A 111 25.08 14.76 -6.45
N ILE A 112 25.02 14.17 -7.63
CA ILE A 112 24.88 12.74 -7.84
C ILE A 112 25.78 12.29 -8.97
N ARG A 113 26.21 11.03 -8.90
CA ARG A 113 27.00 10.35 -9.92
C ARG A 113 26.05 9.39 -10.63
N SER A 114 25.89 9.58 -11.95
CA SER A 114 24.86 8.92 -12.74
C SER A 114 25.48 8.21 -13.94
N ASN A 115 25.00 6.98 -14.19
CA ASN A 115 25.31 6.23 -15.41
C ASN A 115 24.11 6.19 -16.37
N ASP A 116 22.91 6.48 -15.87
CA ASP A 116 21.66 6.53 -16.63
C ASP A 116 20.78 7.65 -16.05
N PHE A 117 20.74 8.79 -16.75
CA PHE A 117 20.09 10.00 -16.26
C PHE A 117 18.58 9.81 -16.07
N GLU A 118 17.93 9.08 -16.97
CA GLU A 118 16.48 8.87 -16.91
C GLU A 118 16.12 7.93 -15.75
N ALA A 119 16.87 6.84 -15.58
CA ALA A 119 16.69 5.92 -14.46
C ALA A 119 16.98 6.60 -13.11
N ASP A 120 18.05 7.39 -13.02
CA ASP A 120 18.42 8.10 -11.79
C ASP A 120 17.43 9.21 -11.46
N LEU A 121 16.95 9.97 -12.46
CA LEU A 121 15.88 10.96 -12.27
C LEU A 121 14.60 10.30 -11.74
N LEU A 122 14.20 9.15 -12.32
CA LEU A 122 13.04 8.40 -11.84
C LEU A 122 13.25 7.88 -10.41
N ASN A 123 14.45 7.43 -10.06
CA ASN A 123 14.78 6.98 -8.71
C ASN A 123 14.76 8.13 -7.69
N LEU A 124 15.28 9.31 -8.06
CA LEU A 124 15.19 10.51 -7.24
C LEU A 124 13.74 10.94 -7.04
N PHE A 125 12.93 10.94 -8.12
CA PHE A 125 11.50 11.23 -8.04
C PHE A 125 10.77 10.27 -7.08
N LYS A 126 11.05 8.96 -7.18
CA LYS A 126 10.53 7.95 -6.24
C LYS A 126 11.00 8.19 -4.80
N THR A 127 12.24 8.62 -4.61
CA THR A 127 12.79 8.82 -3.26
C THR A 127 12.20 10.06 -2.58
N TYR A 128 12.10 11.17 -3.31
CA TYR A 128 11.77 12.48 -2.72
C TYR A 128 10.30 12.88 -2.85
N VAL A 129 9.63 12.52 -3.96
CA VAL A 129 8.25 12.93 -4.24
C VAL A 129 7.30 11.77 -3.97
N HIS A 130 7.64 10.58 -4.49
CA HIS A 130 6.82 9.40 -4.41
C HIS A 130 7.23 8.51 -3.23
N PHE A 131 7.03 8.99 -1.99
CA PHE A 131 7.26 8.24 -0.75
C PHE A 131 6.30 7.02 -0.58
N GLU A 132 5.87 6.41 -1.69
CA GLU A 132 5.14 5.14 -1.79
C GLU A 132 6.08 3.94 -2.06
N VAL A 133 7.39 4.10 -1.89
CA VAL A 133 8.35 2.96 -1.96
C VAL A 133 8.09 1.89 -0.87
N GLN A 134 7.10 2.09 0.02
CA GLN A 134 6.55 1.04 0.90
C GLN A 134 5.02 0.82 0.80
N LYS A 135 4.38 1.20 -0.30
CA LYS A 135 3.12 0.55 -0.73
C LYS A 135 3.41 -0.55 -1.76
N LYS A 136 4.51 -1.29 -1.60
CA LYS A 136 4.63 -2.60 -2.26
C LYS A 136 3.52 -3.48 -1.71
N ALA A 137 2.38 -3.52 -2.40
CA ALA A 137 1.21 -4.38 -2.18
C ALA A 137 1.04 -4.79 -0.72
N ARG A 138 0.51 -3.88 0.11
CA ARG A 138 0.03 -4.29 1.42
C ARG A 138 -1.33 -4.92 1.21
N LEU A 139 -1.46 -6.21 1.49
CA LEU A 139 -2.76 -6.85 1.41
C LEU A 139 -3.56 -6.48 2.65
N THR A 140 -4.59 -5.67 2.50
CA THR A 140 -5.61 -5.42 3.51
C THR A 140 -6.44 -6.68 3.76
N GLU A 141 -7.19 -6.72 4.87
CA GLU A 141 -8.14 -7.82 5.12
C GLU A 141 -9.16 -7.95 3.98
N GLN A 142 -9.59 -6.83 3.38
CA GLN A 142 -10.50 -6.84 2.22
C GLN A 142 -9.85 -7.45 0.97
N GLU A 143 -8.57 -7.21 0.72
CA GLU A 143 -7.85 -7.82 -0.40
C GLU A 143 -7.63 -9.32 -0.17
N VAL A 144 -7.32 -9.76 1.06
CA VAL A 144 -7.29 -11.19 1.43
C VAL A 144 -8.64 -11.84 1.13
N LYS A 145 -9.75 -11.24 1.59
CA LYS A 145 -11.11 -11.71 1.29
C LYS A 145 -11.41 -11.72 -0.21
N SER A 146 -10.93 -10.73 -0.95
CA SER A 146 -11.12 -10.66 -2.41
C SER A 146 -10.42 -11.83 -3.13
N ILE A 147 -9.18 -12.15 -2.72
CA ILE A 147 -8.44 -13.31 -3.25
C ILE A 147 -9.17 -14.61 -2.92
N MET A 148 -9.56 -14.80 -1.65
CA MET A 148 -10.35 -15.95 -1.20
C MET A 148 -11.65 -16.09 -2.02
N ASN A 149 -12.40 -15.01 -2.18
CA ASN A 149 -13.66 -14.99 -2.93
C ASN A 149 -13.46 -15.30 -4.42
N ARG A 150 -12.36 -14.82 -5.03
CA ARG A 150 -12.01 -15.12 -6.42
C ARG A 150 -11.83 -16.63 -6.60
N VAL A 151 -11.07 -17.26 -5.71
CA VAL A 151 -10.81 -18.71 -5.75
C VAL A 151 -12.10 -19.50 -5.53
N ILE A 152 -12.86 -19.16 -4.49
CA ILE A 152 -14.13 -19.84 -4.15
C ILE A 152 -15.15 -19.73 -5.28
N ARG A 153 -15.25 -18.57 -5.95
CA ARG A 153 -16.21 -18.36 -7.06
C ARG A 153 -15.85 -19.17 -8.29
N ASN A 154 -14.57 -19.35 -8.56
CA ASN A 154 -14.10 -19.96 -9.80
C ASN A 154 -14.26 -21.50 -9.81
N LYS A 155 -14.61 -22.13 -8.68
CA LYS A 155 -14.48 -23.58 -8.52
C LYS A 155 -15.77 -24.38 -8.27
N THR A 156 -16.97 -23.78 -8.13
CA THR A 156 -18.13 -24.59 -7.65
C THR A 156 -19.54 -24.02 -7.86
N ASN A 157 -20.46 -24.94 -8.18
CA ASN A 157 -21.90 -24.91 -7.86
C ASN A 157 -22.07 -25.57 -6.47
N PHE A 158 -22.21 -24.79 -5.40
CA PHE A 158 -22.38 -25.32 -4.05
C PHE A 158 -23.88 -25.51 -3.72
N GLU A 159 -24.32 -26.75 -3.49
CA GLU A 159 -25.66 -27.00 -2.93
C GLU A 159 -25.59 -27.05 -1.41
N GLY A 160 -25.90 -25.91 -0.79
CA GLY A 160 -26.10 -25.80 0.66
C GLY A 160 -24.81 -25.88 1.49
N GLY A 161 -24.82 -25.21 2.65
CA GLY A 161 -23.77 -25.37 3.65
C GLY A 161 -22.54 -24.46 3.52
N PHE A 162 -22.47 -23.50 2.59
CA PHE A 162 -21.46 -22.43 2.57
C PHE A 162 -22.11 -21.05 2.76
N GLU A 163 -21.65 -20.29 3.76
CA GLU A 163 -22.12 -18.94 4.07
C GLU A 163 -20.94 -17.96 4.10
N ARG A 164 -21.11 -16.82 3.44
CA ARG A 164 -20.19 -15.67 3.54
C ARG A 164 -20.75 -14.66 4.53
N ASN A 165 -19.89 -13.91 5.21
CA ASN A 165 -20.30 -12.90 6.20
C ASN A 165 -21.24 -13.52 7.25
N PHE A 166 -20.83 -14.67 7.78
CA PHE A 166 -21.60 -15.49 8.71
C PHE A 166 -21.81 -14.74 10.02
N LYS A 167 -23.08 -14.44 10.34
CA LYS A 167 -23.45 -13.72 11.56
C LYS A 167 -23.87 -14.65 12.68
N VAL A 168 -23.37 -14.38 13.89
CA VAL A 168 -23.65 -15.18 15.08
C VAL A 168 -23.70 -14.33 16.33
N ASP A 169 -24.65 -14.62 17.21
CA ASP A 169 -24.83 -13.90 18.46
C ASP A 169 -23.91 -14.46 19.55
N ILE A 170 -23.22 -13.57 20.28
CA ILE A 170 -22.32 -13.91 21.42
C ILE A 170 -22.84 -13.35 22.76
N GLY A 171 -24.16 -13.37 22.94
CA GLY A 171 -24.85 -12.74 24.07
C GLY A 171 -25.70 -11.57 23.59
N PRO A 172 -25.48 -10.34 24.10
CA PRO A 172 -26.22 -9.17 23.63
C PRO A 172 -25.71 -8.62 22.29
N GLU A 173 -24.56 -9.10 21.84
CA GLU A 173 -23.88 -8.62 20.62
C GLU A 173 -23.91 -9.69 19.54
N GLN A 174 -23.96 -9.24 18.28
CA GLN A 174 -23.81 -10.06 17.09
C GLN A 174 -22.46 -9.76 16.45
N ILE A 175 -21.71 -10.82 16.12
CA ILE A 175 -20.44 -10.73 15.42
C ILE A 175 -20.55 -11.37 14.04
N GLU A 176 -19.67 -10.95 13.13
CA GLU A 176 -19.61 -11.41 11.75
C GLU A 176 -18.26 -12.08 11.47
N LEU A 177 -18.30 -13.36 11.08
CA LEU A 177 -17.16 -14.14 10.63
C LEU A 177 -17.16 -14.22 9.10
N ASP A 178 -16.02 -14.49 8.50
CA ASP A 178 -15.87 -14.27 7.06
C ASP A 178 -16.50 -15.39 6.24
N TYR A 179 -16.32 -16.63 6.70
CA TYR A 179 -16.84 -17.82 6.04
C TYR A 179 -17.31 -18.85 7.07
N ALA A 180 -18.38 -19.56 6.75
CA ALA A 180 -18.77 -20.79 7.45
C ALA A 180 -19.08 -21.86 6.39
N TYR A 181 -18.59 -23.09 6.58
CA TYR A 181 -18.84 -24.17 5.63
C TYR A 181 -18.94 -25.56 6.26
N GLU A 182 -19.79 -26.40 5.69
CA GLU A 182 -19.85 -27.83 6.02
C GLU A 182 -18.84 -28.62 5.18
N THR A 183 -18.06 -29.48 5.83
CA THR A 183 -17.11 -30.37 5.15
C THR A 183 -17.80 -31.64 4.65
N ASN A 184 -17.12 -32.38 3.77
CA ASN A 184 -17.49 -33.75 3.37
C ASN A 184 -17.63 -34.74 4.54
N THR A 185 -17.06 -34.40 5.71
CA THR A 185 -17.16 -35.20 6.95
C THR A 185 -18.28 -34.72 7.88
N ASN A 186 -19.19 -33.87 7.40
CA ASN A 186 -20.26 -33.21 8.17
C ASN A 186 -19.76 -32.42 9.39
N ARG A 187 -18.54 -31.88 9.33
CA ARG A 187 -18.01 -30.94 10.32
C ARG A 187 -18.25 -29.52 9.85
N MET A 188 -18.56 -28.62 10.79
CA MET A 188 -18.72 -27.21 10.46
C MET A 188 -17.38 -26.49 10.68
N LYS A 189 -16.87 -25.83 9.66
CA LYS A 189 -15.66 -25.01 9.74
C LYS A 189 -16.03 -23.54 9.61
N ILE A 190 -15.58 -22.73 10.56
CA ILE A 190 -15.82 -21.28 10.55
C ILE A 190 -14.49 -20.57 10.46
N VAL A 191 -14.36 -19.65 9.52
CA VAL A 191 -13.10 -19.00 9.17
C VAL A 191 -13.20 -17.51 9.44
N LYS A 192 -12.21 -17.00 10.16
CA LYS A 192 -11.89 -15.57 10.19
C LYS A 192 -10.55 -15.31 9.50
N THR A 193 -10.52 -14.28 8.68
CA THR A 193 -9.34 -13.77 8.01
C THR A 193 -8.85 -12.50 8.71
N PHE A 194 -7.54 -12.35 8.79
CA PHE A 194 -6.86 -11.16 9.28
C PHE A 194 -5.76 -10.78 8.31
N SER A 195 -5.47 -9.49 8.24
CA SER A 195 -4.21 -9.01 7.71
C SER A 195 -3.53 -8.11 8.73
N PHE A 196 -2.29 -8.44 9.06
CA PHE A 196 -1.41 -7.62 9.87
C PHE A 196 -0.27 -7.00 9.06
N ASP A 197 -0.47 -6.81 7.75
CA ASP A 197 0.41 -6.00 6.92
C ASP A 197 0.18 -4.50 7.17
N TYR A 198 0.54 -4.08 8.38
CA TYR A 198 0.43 -2.72 8.85
C TYR A 198 1.72 -1.93 8.61
N THR A 199 1.59 -0.60 8.56
CA THR A 199 2.75 0.28 8.79
C THR A 199 3.36 0.00 10.17
N GLN A 200 4.64 0.34 10.39
CA GLN A 200 5.26 0.24 11.72
C GLN A 200 4.41 0.91 12.83
N ARG A 201 3.80 2.08 12.55
CA ARG A 201 2.90 2.76 13.50
C ARG A 201 1.59 1.99 13.69
N GLY A 202 1.01 1.44 12.62
CA GLY A 202 -0.20 0.62 12.67
C GLY A 202 -0.02 -0.74 13.36
N SER A 203 1.20 -1.29 13.39
CA SER A 203 1.49 -2.57 14.08
C SER A 203 1.11 -2.56 15.56
N LYS A 204 1.06 -1.38 16.20
CA LYS A 204 0.61 -1.22 17.60
C LYS A 204 -0.85 -1.62 17.82
N GLN A 205 -1.67 -1.62 16.77
CA GLN A 205 -3.08 -2.00 16.82
C GLN A 205 -3.28 -3.52 16.74
N ALA A 206 -2.32 -4.29 16.20
CA ALA A 206 -2.45 -5.73 16.02
C ALA A 206 -2.78 -6.48 17.33
N PRO A 207 -2.14 -6.20 18.48
CA PRO A 207 -2.50 -6.84 19.74
C PRO A 207 -3.90 -6.48 20.23
N GLN A 208 -4.40 -5.27 19.94
CA GLN A 208 -5.74 -4.86 20.36
C GLN A 208 -6.80 -5.64 19.58
N VAL A 209 -6.64 -5.72 18.25
CA VAL A 209 -7.52 -6.51 17.37
C VAL A 209 -7.49 -7.98 17.77
N ALA A 210 -6.31 -8.54 18.04
CA ALA A 210 -6.17 -9.92 18.47
C ALA A 210 -6.87 -10.20 19.81
N LYS A 211 -6.77 -9.29 20.79
CA LYS A 211 -7.46 -9.43 22.09
C LYS A 211 -8.98 -9.38 21.96
N GLU A 212 -9.49 -8.46 21.14
CA GLU A 212 -10.92 -8.35 20.86
C GLU A 212 -11.46 -9.65 20.23
N TRP A 213 -10.75 -10.17 19.23
CA TRP A 213 -11.14 -11.42 18.58
C TRP A 213 -10.94 -12.65 19.45
N ALA A 214 -9.90 -12.68 20.30
CA ALA A 214 -9.72 -13.74 21.29
C ALA A 214 -10.90 -13.77 22.28
N TYR A 215 -11.35 -12.61 22.76
CA TYR A 215 -12.56 -12.51 23.58
C TYR A 215 -13.80 -13.03 22.83
N ASN A 216 -13.98 -12.62 21.57
CA ASN A 216 -15.10 -13.08 20.74
C ASN A 216 -15.07 -14.61 20.51
N PHE A 217 -13.90 -15.18 20.23
CA PHE A 217 -13.69 -16.61 20.05
C PHE A 217 -13.96 -17.40 21.33
N ASN A 218 -13.47 -16.90 22.47
CA ASN A 218 -13.76 -17.48 23.77
C ASN A 218 -15.28 -17.50 24.03
N ARG A 219 -15.97 -16.40 23.76
CA ARG A 219 -17.43 -16.27 23.90
C ARG A 219 -18.20 -17.20 22.95
N LEU A 220 -17.70 -17.41 21.73
CA LEU A 220 -18.26 -18.36 20.78
C LEU A 220 -18.14 -19.80 21.25
N LYS A 221 -17.00 -20.18 21.83
CA LYS A 221 -16.78 -21.54 22.38
C LYS A 221 -17.60 -21.79 23.64
N PHE A 222 -17.69 -20.80 24.52
CA PHE A 222 -18.30 -20.95 25.85
C PHE A 222 -19.83 -21.04 25.79
N LYS A 223 -20.43 -20.61 24.68
CA LYS A 223 -21.85 -20.81 24.43
C LYS A 223 -22.02 -21.90 23.40
N SER A 224 -22.90 -22.85 23.70
CA SER A 224 -23.54 -23.79 22.76
C SER A 224 -24.32 -23.08 21.62
N ASN A 225 -24.03 -21.82 21.30
CA ASN A 225 -24.66 -21.03 20.25
C ASN A 225 -24.34 -21.57 18.86
N LEU A 226 -23.12 -22.07 18.66
CA LEU A 226 -22.72 -22.72 17.40
C LEU A 226 -23.39 -24.10 17.27
N GLU A 227 -23.40 -24.89 18.34
CA GLU A 227 -24.07 -26.19 18.39
C GLU A 227 -25.57 -26.07 18.16
N ASN A 228 -26.22 -25.06 18.77
CA ASN A 228 -27.65 -24.78 18.59
C ASN A 228 -27.98 -24.35 17.16
N LYS A 229 -27.10 -23.59 16.49
CA LYS A 229 -27.31 -23.12 15.12
C LYS A 229 -27.07 -24.23 14.09
N PHE A 230 -26.05 -25.06 14.29
CA PHE A 230 -25.62 -26.06 13.31
C PHE A 230 -26.04 -27.50 13.62
N LYS A 231 -26.66 -27.75 14.78
CA LYS A 231 -27.09 -29.10 15.23
C LYS A 231 -25.97 -30.14 15.21
N THR A 232 -24.71 -29.71 15.34
CA THR A 232 -23.51 -30.55 15.38
C THR A 232 -22.58 -30.07 16.48
N ASN A 233 -21.89 -31.02 17.13
CA ASN A 233 -20.92 -30.75 18.20
C ASN A 233 -19.50 -30.54 17.64
N ASP A 234 -19.28 -30.80 16.34
CA ASP A 234 -17.97 -30.70 15.70
C ASP A 234 -17.87 -29.38 14.90
N VAL A 235 -17.56 -28.30 15.61
CA VAL A 235 -17.30 -26.98 15.00
C VAL A 235 -15.82 -26.59 15.16
N ASP A 236 -15.13 -26.46 14.04
CA ASP A 236 -13.73 -26.06 13.97
C ASP A 236 -13.62 -24.56 13.67
N LEU A 237 -12.98 -23.81 14.57
CA LEU A 237 -12.68 -22.39 14.37
C LEU A 237 -11.28 -22.23 13.78
N LEU A 238 -11.23 -21.64 12.58
CA LEU A 238 -10.03 -21.45 11.79
C LEU A 238 -9.73 -19.96 11.65
N THR A 239 -8.45 -19.62 11.64
CA THR A 239 -8.02 -18.24 11.44
C THR A 239 -6.91 -18.16 10.39
N LEU A 240 -7.18 -17.51 9.26
CA LEU A 240 -6.18 -17.22 8.22
C LEU A 240 -5.56 -15.85 8.51
N ILE A 241 -4.24 -15.76 8.61
CA ILE A 241 -3.55 -14.51 8.97
C ILE A 241 -2.49 -14.20 7.92
N TYR A 242 -2.71 -13.13 7.15
CA TYR A 242 -1.68 -12.58 6.27
C TYR A 242 -0.69 -11.73 7.07
N VAL A 243 0.59 -12.10 7.01
CA VAL A 243 1.69 -11.39 7.67
C VAL A 243 2.87 -11.26 6.72
N LYS A 244 3.35 -10.04 6.51
CA LYS A 244 4.54 -9.77 5.71
C LYS A 244 5.80 -9.61 6.57
N ASP A 245 5.71 -8.79 7.61
CA ASP A 245 6.81 -8.46 8.52
C ASP A 245 6.46 -8.81 9.97
N LEU A 246 7.39 -9.45 10.69
CA LEU A 246 7.19 -9.90 12.07
C LEU A 246 7.72 -8.87 13.09
N THR A 247 6.94 -7.82 13.34
CA THR A 247 7.21 -6.89 14.44
C THR A 247 6.89 -7.51 15.81
N LYS A 248 7.41 -6.95 16.91
CA LYS A 248 7.09 -7.38 18.28
C LYS A 248 5.57 -7.46 18.54
N ASN A 249 4.83 -6.47 18.05
CA ASN A 249 3.38 -6.40 18.26
C ASN A 249 2.63 -7.44 17.43
N ILE A 250 3.09 -7.72 16.22
CA ILE A 250 2.49 -8.76 15.36
C ILE A 250 2.73 -10.15 15.95
N LYS A 251 3.94 -10.41 16.47
CA LYS A 251 4.22 -11.67 17.18
C LYS A 251 3.28 -11.89 18.37
N LEU A 252 3.09 -10.87 19.19
CA LEU A 252 2.13 -10.93 20.32
C LEU A 252 0.70 -11.17 19.83
N ALA A 253 0.28 -10.54 18.74
CA ALA A 253 -1.05 -10.76 18.15
C ALA A 253 -1.24 -12.20 17.66
N LEU A 254 -0.21 -12.78 17.02
CA LEU A 254 -0.21 -14.18 16.57
C LEU A 254 -0.28 -15.16 17.75
N GLU A 255 0.46 -14.90 18.83
CA GLU A 255 0.40 -15.72 20.06
C GLU A 255 -1.01 -15.75 20.63
N ILE A 256 -1.65 -14.58 20.77
CA ILE A 256 -3.02 -14.46 21.29
C ILE A 256 -4.03 -15.22 20.43
N LEU A 257 -3.94 -15.12 19.10
CA LEU A 257 -4.88 -15.80 18.20
C LEU A 257 -4.66 -17.32 18.16
N LYS A 258 -3.42 -17.79 18.30
CA LYS A 258 -3.06 -19.22 18.34
C LYS A 258 -3.65 -19.96 19.54
N GLU A 259 -3.80 -19.28 20.67
CA GLU A 259 -4.42 -19.84 21.86
C GLU A 259 -5.92 -20.09 21.65
N GLU A 260 -6.56 -19.32 20.76
CA GLU A 260 -8.01 -19.31 20.61
C GLU A 260 -8.53 -20.03 19.36
N ALA A 261 -7.75 -20.17 18.29
CA ALA A 261 -8.20 -20.82 17.08
C ALA A 261 -7.05 -21.55 16.38
N LYS A 262 -7.39 -22.50 15.51
CA LYS A 262 -6.39 -23.10 14.63
C LYS A 262 -5.98 -22.06 13.58
N THR A 263 -4.76 -21.52 13.71
CA THR A 263 -4.25 -20.44 12.85
C THR A 263 -3.46 -20.97 11.67
N PHE A 264 -3.59 -20.30 10.52
CA PHE A 264 -2.79 -20.50 9.31
C PHE A 264 -2.14 -19.16 8.96
N GLU A 265 -0.82 -19.10 9.10
CA GLU A 265 -0.04 -17.93 8.73
C GLU A 265 0.34 -18.01 7.25
N VAL A 266 0.08 -16.93 6.50
CA VAL A 266 0.38 -16.82 5.09
C VAL A 266 1.16 -15.53 4.81
N HIS A 267 2.09 -15.59 3.88
CA HIS A 267 3.07 -14.53 3.61
C HIS A 267 3.01 -13.98 2.18
N ASN A 268 2.21 -14.61 1.32
CA ASN A 268 2.00 -14.18 -0.06
C ASN A 268 0.61 -14.59 -0.58
N GLU A 269 0.22 -14.05 -1.73
CA GLU A 269 -1.07 -14.32 -2.38
C GLU A 269 -1.27 -15.80 -2.72
N TYR A 270 -0.22 -16.49 -3.22
CA TYR A 270 -0.30 -17.92 -3.55
C TYR A 270 -0.70 -18.79 -2.35
N GLN A 271 -0.21 -18.47 -1.15
CA GLN A 271 -0.59 -19.19 0.07
C GLN A 271 -2.03 -18.88 0.52
N ILE A 272 -2.55 -17.68 0.23
CA ILE A 272 -3.97 -17.37 0.45
C ILE A 272 -4.82 -18.19 -0.53
N GLU A 273 -4.41 -18.27 -1.79
CA GLU A 273 -5.10 -19.07 -2.80
C GLU A 273 -5.08 -20.56 -2.47
N ASP A 274 -3.95 -21.10 -2.01
CA ASP A 274 -3.82 -22.50 -1.58
C ASP A 274 -4.75 -22.82 -0.41
N PHE A 275 -4.85 -21.92 0.59
CA PHE A 275 -5.80 -22.09 1.69
C PHE A 275 -7.26 -22.06 1.21
N ALA A 276 -7.60 -21.14 0.31
CA ALA A 276 -8.93 -21.09 -0.30
C ALA A 276 -9.25 -22.36 -1.10
N ASP A 277 -8.26 -22.88 -1.83
CA ASP A 277 -8.37 -24.12 -2.60
C ASP A 277 -8.61 -25.32 -1.69
N GLN A 278 -7.88 -25.42 -0.58
CA GLN A 278 -8.10 -26.45 0.44
C GLN A 278 -9.51 -26.35 1.03
N MET A 279 -9.99 -25.14 1.36
CA MET A 279 -11.36 -24.95 1.82
C MET A 279 -12.37 -25.49 0.80
N VAL A 280 -12.22 -25.14 -0.49
CA VAL A 280 -13.12 -25.61 -1.56
C VAL A 280 -13.08 -27.13 -1.72
N GLN A 281 -11.91 -27.77 -1.61
CA GLN A 281 -11.79 -29.23 -1.70
C GLN A 281 -12.45 -29.96 -0.53
N GLU A 282 -12.44 -29.35 0.66
CA GLU A 282 -13.04 -29.92 1.86
C GLU A 282 -14.56 -29.73 1.91
N MET A 283 -15.08 -28.69 1.24
CA MET A 283 -16.51 -28.38 1.20
C MET A 283 -17.31 -29.55 0.65
N LYS A 284 -18.49 -29.75 1.23
CA LYS A 284 -19.47 -30.70 0.75
C LYS A 284 -19.93 -30.32 -0.67
N ASN A 285 -19.59 -31.15 -1.65
CA ASN A 285 -20.13 -31.00 -3.00
C ASN A 285 -21.50 -31.68 -3.06
N GLY A 286 -22.49 -31.04 -3.70
CA GLY A 286 -23.75 -31.71 -3.99
C GLY A 286 -23.47 -32.93 -4.87
N ASP A 287 -23.89 -34.12 -4.42
CA ASP A 287 -23.82 -35.33 -5.24
C ASP A 287 -24.61 -35.10 -6.54
N THR A 288 -23.98 -35.39 -7.68
CA THR A 288 -24.70 -35.64 -8.96
C THR A 288 -25.68 -36.79 -8.83
#